data_AF-A0A7S3CV67-F1
#
_entry.id   AF-A0A7S3CV67-F1
#
_cell.length_a   1.000
_cell.length_b   1.000
_cell.length_c   1.000
_cell.angle_alpha   90.00
_cell.angle_beta   90.00
_cell.angle_gamma   90.00
#
_symmetry.space_group_name_H-M   'P 1'
#
loop_
_entity.id
_entity.type
_entity.pdbx_description
1 polymer ?
#
loop_
_entity_poly.entity_id
_entity_poly.type
_entity_poly.pdbx_seq_one_letter_code
_entity_poly.pdbx_strand_id
1 'polypeptide(L)'
;MRPQDLKVIWFFFGASLAQLILCIFFTLFMPRSYINVEWDGASTINAFARLLFVLSLLFFLSGVNVEIFRRYEINYMHIFDADHHFKITMAQFYKIGALFFAFFSTFLSIVYIEISFDYLDLLWEDSKRKVQDYDVDNTWFENYFGAVVMIILILLCVQPVVNILQRAARMELMKVIFMIVISPFGTVRFRDFFFADVLTSMGQTAKDFGIIFQHITVPSSWTEDTNLSHLKTYNYVVAILPFWWRFWQCIRKGYLSGNNMQFVNAAKYISKIIPTVLVIQ
;
A
#
# COMPACT_ATOMS: atom_id res chain seq x y z
N MET A 1 12.96 -24.21 3.02
CA MET A 1 12.77 -23.37 1.80
C MET A 1 13.69 -23.91 0.71
N ARG A 2 13.33 -23.90 -0.58
CA ARG A 2 14.24 -24.46 -1.60
C ARG A 2 15.39 -23.49 -1.88
N PRO A 3 16.61 -23.97 -2.22
CA PRO A 3 17.75 -23.09 -2.49
C PRO A 3 17.47 -22.03 -3.57
N GLN A 4 16.73 -22.39 -4.61
CA GLN A 4 16.34 -21.45 -5.68
C GLN A 4 15.45 -20.31 -5.17
N ASP A 5 14.53 -20.61 -4.24
CA ASP A 5 13.67 -19.60 -3.66
C ASP A 5 14.50 -18.60 -2.83
N LEU A 6 15.47 -19.12 -2.08
CA LEU A 6 16.38 -18.35 -1.25
C LEU A 6 17.23 -17.38 -2.08
N LYS A 7 17.79 -17.85 -3.21
CA LYS A 7 18.60 -17.01 -4.12
C LYS A 7 17.83 -15.79 -4.62
N VAL A 8 16.57 -15.98 -5.03
CA VAL A 8 15.71 -14.88 -5.50
C VAL A 8 15.45 -13.87 -4.39
N ILE A 9 15.09 -14.35 -3.20
CA ILE A 9 14.80 -13.48 -2.05
C ILE A 9 16.03 -12.66 -1.67
N TRP A 10 17.20 -13.30 -1.52
CA TRP A 10 18.44 -12.61 -1.16
C TRP A 10 18.91 -11.63 -2.22
N PHE A 11 18.75 -11.96 -3.51
CA PHE A 11 19.10 -11.05 -4.58
C PHE A 11 18.31 -9.74 -4.50
N PHE A 12 16.97 -9.83 -4.46
CA PHE A 12 16.13 -8.64 -4.38
C PHE A 12 16.34 -7.88 -3.07
N PHE A 13 16.37 -8.58 -1.94
CA PHE A 13 16.55 -7.94 -0.63
C PHE A 13 17.93 -7.28 -0.50
N GLY A 14 19.00 -7.94 -0.95
CA GLY A 14 20.35 -7.41 -0.90
C GLY A 14 20.54 -6.20 -1.83
N ALA A 15 20.00 -6.26 -3.05
CA ALA A 15 20.00 -5.13 -3.97
C ALA A 15 19.24 -3.93 -3.40
N SER A 16 18.06 -4.15 -2.80
CA SER A 16 17.30 -3.11 -2.12
C SER A 16 18.05 -2.48 -0.96
N LEU A 17 18.73 -3.29 -0.14
CA LEU A 17 19.50 -2.77 0.99
C LEU A 17 20.66 -1.90 0.51
N ALA A 18 21.37 -2.33 -0.54
CA ALA A 18 22.46 -1.55 -1.14
C ALA A 18 21.96 -0.19 -1.69
N GLN A 19 20.80 -0.18 -2.36
CA GLN A 19 20.13 1.03 -2.84
C GLN A 19 19.78 1.99 -1.68
N LEU A 20 19.21 1.48 -0.59
CA LEU A 20 18.85 2.30 0.57
C LEU A 20 20.09 2.87 1.29
N ILE A 21 21.15 2.08 1.40
CA ILE A 21 22.44 2.56 1.95
C ILE A 21 22.97 3.72 1.10
N LEU A 22 22.87 3.62 -0.23
CA LEU A 22 23.27 4.69 -1.13
C LEU A 22 22.41 5.95 -0.95
N CYS A 23 21.09 5.81 -0.79
CA CYS A 23 20.19 6.94 -0.51
C CYS A 23 20.56 7.64 0.81
N ILE A 24 20.80 6.87 1.86
CA ILE A 24 21.22 7.39 3.18
C ILE A 24 22.57 8.10 3.04
N PHE A 25 23.52 7.50 2.33
CA PHE A 25 24.81 8.13 2.06
C PHE A 25 24.61 9.51 1.41
N PHE A 26 23.88 9.62 0.30
CA PHE A 26 23.63 10.91 -0.35
C PHE A 26 22.93 11.93 0.56
N THR A 27 21.99 11.49 1.40
CA THR A 27 21.30 12.36 2.37
C THR A 27 22.28 13.00 3.36
N LEU A 28 23.33 12.27 3.77
CA LEU A 28 24.33 12.78 4.71
C LEU A 28 25.25 13.86 4.09
N PHE A 29 25.38 13.90 2.76
CA PHE A 29 26.22 14.87 2.06
C PHE A 29 25.43 16.07 1.49
N MET A 30 24.09 16.01 1.46
CA MET A 30 23.28 17.17 1.05
C MET A 30 23.15 18.21 2.17
N PRO A 31 23.28 19.53 1.86
CA PRO A 31 23.07 20.57 2.84
C PRO A 31 21.62 20.58 3.35
N ARG A 32 21.46 20.72 4.66
CA ARG A 32 20.13 20.75 5.32
C ARG A 32 19.21 21.87 4.81
N SER A 33 19.78 22.97 4.29
CA SER A 33 19.01 24.07 3.72
C SER A 33 18.21 23.66 2.48
N TYR A 34 18.66 22.65 1.75
CA TYR A 34 17.99 22.15 0.54
C TYR A 34 16.91 21.10 0.86
N ILE A 35 17.12 20.32 1.93
CA ILE A 35 16.16 19.31 2.41
C ILE A 35 14.86 19.96 2.93
N ASN A 36 14.92 21.22 3.38
CA ASN A 36 13.78 21.94 3.95
C ASN A 36 12.91 22.69 2.93
N VAL A 37 13.16 22.52 1.62
CA VAL A 37 12.28 23.06 0.58
C VAL A 37 10.98 22.25 0.58
N GLU A 38 9.83 22.93 0.57
CA GLU A 38 8.52 22.29 0.49
C GLU A 38 8.27 21.90 -0.97
N TRP A 39 8.40 20.60 -1.28
CA TRP A 39 8.23 20.08 -2.63
C TRP A 39 6.74 19.91 -2.93
N ASP A 40 6.25 20.48 -4.03
CA ASP A 40 4.85 20.37 -4.48
C ASP A 40 4.41 18.89 -4.67
N GLY A 41 5.36 18.00 -5.00
CA GLY A 41 5.18 16.54 -5.11
C GLY A 41 5.33 15.72 -3.81
N ALA A 42 5.70 16.32 -2.68
CA ALA A 42 6.05 15.59 -1.46
C ALA A 42 4.91 14.69 -0.95
N SER A 43 3.67 15.15 -1.06
CA SER A 43 2.49 14.37 -0.62
C SER A 43 2.31 13.09 -1.45
N THR A 44 2.50 13.19 -2.76
CA THR A 44 2.44 12.08 -3.71
C THR A 44 3.61 11.12 -3.54
N ILE A 45 4.84 11.64 -3.42
CA ILE A 45 6.03 10.82 -3.16
C ILE A 45 5.84 10.00 -1.88
N ASN A 46 5.39 10.63 -0.80
CA ASN A 46 5.12 9.96 0.45
C ASN A 46 4.00 8.91 0.32
N ALA A 47 2.96 9.19 -0.47
CA ALA A 47 1.89 8.24 -0.75
C ALA A 47 2.41 6.99 -1.48
N PHE A 48 3.22 7.16 -2.52
CA PHE A 48 3.86 6.04 -3.24
C PHE A 48 4.80 5.23 -2.34
N ALA A 49 5.70 5.90 -1.63
CA ALA A 49 6.65 5.28 -0.72
C ALA A 49 5.93 4.44 0.35
N ARG A 50 4.89 5.01 0.97
CA ARG A 50 4.08 4.34 1.99
C ARG A 50 3.30 3.17 1.43
N LEU A 51 2.69 3.30 0.25
CA LEU A 51 1.99 2.19 -0.41
C LEU A 51 2.92 1.00 -0.65
N LEU A 52 4.08 1.23 -1.31
CA LEU A 52 5.05 0.18 -1.63
C LEU A 52 5.63 -0.47 -0.37
N PHE A 53 5.96 0.33 0.64
CA PHE A 53 6.50 -0.14 1.91
C PHE A 53 5.49 -0.99 2.69
N VAL A 54 4.23 -0.52 2.82
CA VAL A 54 3.18 -1.27 3.53
C VAL A 54 2.89 -2.58 2.83
N LEU A 55 2.83 -2.61 1.49
CA LEU A 55 2.66 -3.86 0.75
C LEU A 55 3.82 -4.83 1.01
N SER A 56 5.07 -4.35 0.93
CA SER A 56 6.24 -5.17 1.27
C SER A 56 6.14 -5.76 2.67
N LEU A 57 5.83 -4.93 3.67
CA LEU A 57 5.68 -5.33 5.06
C LEU A 57 4.58 -6.37 5.25
N LEU A 58 3.40 -6.17 4.63
CA LEU A 58 2.28 -7.12 4.71
C LEU A 58 2.67 -8.50 4.20
N PHE A 59 3.40 -8.58 3.08
CA PHE A 59 3.85 -9.85 2.53
C PHE A 59 4.93 -10.51 3.38
N PHE A 60 5.90 -9.74 3.92
CA PHE A 60 6.88 -10.29 4.85
C PHE A 60 6.24 -10.82 6.14
N LEU A 61 5.36 -10.04 6.77
CA LEU A 61 4.66 -10.45 7.99
C LEU A 61 3.74 -11.66 7.75
N SER A 62 3.09 -11.72 6.58
CA SER A 62 2.31 -12.90 6.18
C SER A 62 3.19 -14.14 6.03
N GLY A 63 4.40 -13.99 5.50
CA GLY A 63 5.39 -15.07 5.43
C GLY A 63 5.81 -15.55 6.81
N VAL A 64 6.06 -14.63 7.76
CA VAL A 64 6.35 -14.95 9.17
C VAL A 64 5.19 -15.70 9.82
N ASN A 65 3.96 -15.25 9.61
CA ASN A 65 2.77 -15.92 10.14
C ASN A 65 2.65 -17.36 9.63
N VAL A 66 2.84 -17.59 8.32
CA VAL A 66 2.83 -18.95 7.75
C VAL A 66 3.98 -19.79 8.28
N GLU A 67 5.15 -19.20 8.50
CA GLU A 67 6.28 -19.89 9.10
C GLU A 67 5.99 -20.32 10.54
N ILE A 68 5.41 -19.45 11.36
CA ILE A 68 4.96 -19.75 12.72
C ILE A 68 3.91 -20.88 12.69
N PHE A 69 2.88 -20.76 11.85
CA PHE A 69 1.86 -21.80 11.74
C PHE A 69 2.44 -23.16 11.38
N ARG A 70 3.43 -23.19 10.48
CA ARG A 70 4.11 -24.44 10.12
C ARG A 70 4.99 -24.98 11.24
N ARG A 71 5.68 -24.13 12.00
CA ARG A 71 6.55 -24.53 13.12
C ARG A 71 5.74 -25.15 14.27
N TYR A 72 4.53 -24.62 14.51
CA TYR A 72 3.62 -25.12 15.55
C TYR A 72 2.53 -26.05 15.01
N GLU A 73 2.68 -26.57 13.78
CA GLU A 73 1.76 -27.54 13.16
C GLU A 73 0.29 -27.08 13.09
N ILE A 74 0.05 -25.77 13.06
CA ILE A 74 -1.27 -25.16 12.90
C ILE A 74 -1.72 -25.31 11.44
N ASN A 75 -2.87 -25.93 11.22
CA ASN A 75 -3.44 -26.12 9.88
C ASN A 75 -4.09 -24.83 9.34
N TYR A 76 -3.25 -23.88 8.93
CA TYR A 76 -3.68 -22.60 8.38
C TYR A 76 -4.48 -22.73 7.07
N MET A 77 -4.29 -23.80 6.30
CA MET A 77 -5.13 -24.05 5.11
C MET A 77 -6.58 -24.30 5.51
N HIS A 78 -6.80 -25.09 6.56
CA HIS A 78 -8.13 -25.31 7.09
C HIS A 78 -8.71 -24.05 7.73
N ILE A 79 -7.94 -23.32 8.55
CA ILE A 79 -8.39 -22.08 9.21
C ILE A 79 -8.89 -21.05 8.19
N PHE A 80 -8.16 -20.89 7.09
CA PHE A 80 -8.52 -19.96 6.03
C PHE A 80 -9.36 -20.60 4.92
N ASP A 81 -9.85 -21.83 5.10
CA ASP A 81 -10.58 -22.61 4.09
C ASP A 81 -9.88 -22.64 2.71
N ALA A 82 -8.56 -22.50 2.66
CA ALA A 82 -7.80 -22.39 1.42
C ALA A 82 -7.82 -23.72 0.64
N ASP A 83 -7.72 -23.63 -0.70
CA ASP A 83 -7.68 -24.82 -1.55
C ASP A 83 -6.44 -25.67 -1.22
N HIS A 84 -6.67 -26.94 -0.87
CA HIS A 84 -5.63 -27.88 -0.48
C HIS A 84 -4.73 -28.26 -1.66
N HIS A 85 -5.21 -28.12 -2.91
CA HIS A 85 -4.41 -28.36 -4.10
C HIS A 85 -3.35 -27.28 -4.33
N PHE A 86 -3.54 -26.09 -3.74
CA PHE A 86 -2.64 -24.96 -3.89
C PHE A 86 -2.00 -24.59 -2.55
N LYS A 87 -0.89 -25.26 -2.23
CA LYS A 87 -0.19 -25.02 -0.97
C LYS A 87 0.56 -23.68 -0.98
N ILE A 88 -0.02 -22.67 -0.33
CA ILE A 88 0.65 -21.39 -0.06
C ILE A 88 1.80 -21.62 0.94
N THR A 89 3.00 -21.17 0.60
CA THR A 89 4.23 -21.31 1.39
C THR A 89 4.80 -19.97 1.80
N MET A 90 5.53 -19.93 2.93
CA MET A 90 6.24 -18.72 3.39
C MET A 90 7.23 -18.17 2.34
N ALA A 91 7.80 -19.04 1.50
CA ALA A 91 8.69 -18.63 0.41
C ALA A 91 7.99 -17.78 -0.65
N GLN A 92 6.72 -18.07 -0.96
CA GLN A 92 5.95 -17.26 -1.93
C GLN A 92 5.69 -15.86 -1.36
N PHE A 93 5.35 -15.77 -0.08
CA PHE A 93 5.18 -14.49 0.62
C PHE A 93 6.47 -13.69 0.65
N TYR A 94 7.60 -14.28 1.05
CA TYR A 94 8.89 -13.56 1.09
C TYR A 94 9.37 -13.12 -0.30
N LYS A 95 9.13 -13.90 -1.36
CA LYS A 95 9.45 -13.46 -2.73
C LYS A 95 8.66 -12.23 -3.15
N ILE A 96 7.35 -12.22 -2.86
CA ILE A 96 6.49 -11.08 -3.19
C ILE A 96 6.86 -9.87 -2.32
N GLY A 97 7.13 -10.07 -1.03
CA GLY A 97 7.61 -9.04 -0.11
C GLY A 97 8.92 -8.40 -0.58
N ALA A 98 9.89 -9.24 -1.01
CA ALA A 98 11.16 -8.77 -1.56
C ALA A 98 11.00 -8.04 -2.90
N LEU A 99 10.06 -8.45 -3.76
CA LEU A 99 9.74 -7.74 -4.99
C LEU A 99 9.16 -6.34 -4.70
N PHE A 100 8.19 -6.22 -3.79
CA PHE A 100 7.67 -4.91 -3.39
C PHE A 100 8.72 -4.06 -2.68
N PHE A 101 9.62 -4.68 -1.91
CA PHE A 101 10.75 -3.98 -1.30
C PHE A 101 11.72 -3.43 -2.36
N ALA A 102 11.95 -4.18 -3.43
CA ALA A 102 12.74 -3.72 -4.58
C ALA A 102 12.08 -2.55 -5.32
N PHE A 103 10.76 -2.57 -5.49
CA PHE A 103 10.04 -1.41 -6.03
C PHE A 103 10.13 -0.21 -5.09
N PHE A 104 9.96 -0.40 -3.79
CA PHE A 104 10.11 0.65 -2.78
C PHE A 104 11.51 1.28 -2.81
N SER A 105 12.56 0.47 -2.74
CA SER A 105 13.95 0.96 -2.71
C SER A 105 14.36 1.63 -4.02
N THR A 106 13.90 1.10 -5.16
CA THR A 106 14.14 1.69 -6.48
C THR A 106 13.42 3.02 -6.62
N PHE A 107 12.14 3.10 -6.25
CA PHE A 107 11.37 4.35 -6.25
C PHE A 107 12.07 5.42 -5.40
N LEU A 108 12.44 5.08 -4.16
CA LEU A 108 13.13 6.01 -3.28
C LEU A 108 14.48 6.44 -3.86
N SER A 109 15.26 5.51 -4.42
CA SER A 109 16.56 5.82 -5.03
C SER A 109 16.43 6.83 -6.16
N ILE A 110 15.40 6.70 -7.00
CA ILE A 110 15.25 7.62 -8.12
C ILE A 110 14.82 9.00 -7.64
N VAL A 111 13.89 9.10 -6.68
CA VAL A 111 13.55 10.37 -6.02
C VAL A 111 14.79 11.05 -5.45
N TYR A 112 15.67 10.31 -4.77
CA TYR A 112 16.92 10.87 -4.24
C TYR A 112 17.89 11.31 -5.34
N ILE A 113 17.96 10.57 -6.44
CA ILE A 113 18.79 10.93 -7.59
C ILE A 113 18.29 12.24 -8.22
N GLU A 114 16.98 12.40 -8.39
CA GLU A 114 16.34 13.61 -8.90
C GLU A 114 16.62 14.82 -8.01
N ILE A 115 16.36 14.72 -6.70
CA ILE A 115 16.70 15.77 -5.73
C ILE A 115 18.20 16.10 -5.78
N SER A 116 19.06 15.10 -5.98
CA SER A 116 20.51 15.32 -6.10
C SER A 116 20.89 16.03 -7.39
N PHE A 117 20.21 15.76 -8.51
CA PHE A 117 20.43 16.46 -9.78
C PHE A 117 19.97 17.92 -9.68
N ASP A 118 18.78 18.18 -9.15
CA ASP A 118 18.28 19.54 -8.93
C ASP A 118 19.24 20.34 -8.01
N TYR A 119 19.79 19.69 -6.98
CA TYR A 119 20.82 20.29 -6.13
C TYR A 119 22.11 20.62 -6.89
N LEU A 120 22.59 19.73 -7.75
CA LEU A 120 23.79 19.94 -8.56
C LEU A 120 23.60 21.08 -9.59
N ASP A 121 22.42 21.16 -10.21
CA ASP A 121 22.09 22.24 -11.15
C ASP A 121 22.06 23.59 -10.43
N LEU A 122 21.50 23.67 -9.23
CA LEU A 122 21.55 24.88 -8.41
C LEU A 122 22.99 25.29 -8.05
N LEU A 123 23.84 24.34 -7.63
CA LEU A 123 25.26 24.63 -7.36
C LEU A 123 26.00 25.14 -8.61
N TRP A 124 25.68 24.56 -9.78
CA TRP A 124 26.26 24.97 -11.05
C TRP A 124 25.77 26.36 -11.48
N GLU A 125 24.52 26.70 -11.22
CA GLU A 125 23.91 27.97 -11.62
C GLU A 125 24.26 29.12 -10.66
N ASP A 126 24.40 28.86 -9.36
CA ASP A 126 24.88 29.83 -8.37
C ASP A 126 26.35 30.24 -8.66
N SER A 127 27.12 29.37 -9.33
CA SER A 127 28.44 29.71 -9.88
C SER A 127 28.41 30.72 -11.04
N LYS A 128 27.23 30.99 -11.64
CA LYS A 128 27.04 31.86 -12.82
C LYS A 128 26.20 33.13 -12.61
N ARG A 129 25.51 33.28 -11.46
CA ARG A 129 24.75 34.45 -10.97
C ARG A 129 23.38 34.77 -11.64
N LYS A 130 22.40 35.02 -10.74
CA LYS A 130 21.00 35.53 -10.88
C LYS A 130 19.96 34.54 -11.39
N VAL A 131 19.60 33.60 -10.52
CA VAL A 131 18.33 32.85 -10.60
C VAL A 131 17.21 33.80 -10.18
N GLN A 132 16.43 34.29 -11.15
CA GLN A 132 15.15 34.91 -10.84
C GLN A 132 13.95 34.25 -11.51
N ASP A 133 14.13 33.25 -12.37
CA ASP A 133 13.01 32.45 -12.92
C ASP A 133 13.49 31.04 -13.28
N TYR A 134 13.92 30.24 -12.29
CA TYR A 134 14.03 28.79 -12.49
C TYR A 134 12.65 28.21 -12.21
N ASP A 135 11.81 28.21 -13.25
CA ASP A 135 10.53 27.50 -13.23
C ASP A 135 10.84 26.01 -13.42
N VAL A 136 10.95 25.30 -12.30
CA VAL A 136 11.18 23.86 -12.24
C VAL A 136 9.89 23.16 -12.68
N ASP A 137 9.61 23.15 -13.99
CA ASP A 137 8.55 22.30 -14.56
C ASP A 137 9.04 20.84 -14.67
N ASN A 138 9.76 20.34 -13.64
CA ASN A 138 10.28 18.96 -13.53
C ASN A 138 9.20 17.97 -13.07
N THR A 139 7.93 18.26 -13.32
CA THR A 139 6.80 17.40 -12.94
C THR A 139 6.72 16.12 -13.79
N TRP A 140 7.48 16.01 -14.89
CA TRP A 140 7.38 14.88 -15.80
C TRP A 140 7.84 13.55 -15.16
N PHE A 141 8.94 13.54 -14.40
CA PHE A 141 9.48 12.29 -13.88
C PHE A 141 8.58 11.69 -12.79
N GLU A 142 8.14 12.50 -11.82
CA GLU A 142 7.20 12.11 -10.76
C GLU A 142 5.91 11.54 -11.35
N ASN A 143 5.34 12.24 -12.34
CA ASN A 143 4.09 11.85 -12.99
C ASN A 143 4.22 10.54 -13.77
N TYR A 144 5.21 10.42 -14.67
CA TYR A 144 5.33 9.26 -15.55
C TYR A 144 5.87 8.03 -14.83
N PHE A 145 6.89 8.17 -13.99
CA PHE A 145 7.44 7.02 -13.26
C PHE A 145 6.46 6.50 -12.21
N GLY A 146 5.85 7.40 -11.43
CA GLY A 146 4.79 7.05 -10.49
C GLY A 146 3.63 6.35 -11.19
N ALA A 147 3.17 6.87 -12.33
CA ALA A 147 2.12 6.24 -13.13
C ALA A 147 2.53 4.85 -13.65
N VAL A 148 3.75 4.70 -14.17
CA VAL A 148 4.25 3.39 -14.64
C VAL A 148 4.30 2.37 -13.51
N VAL A 149 4.84 2.76 -12.35
CA VAL A 149 4.85 1.90 -11.15
C VAL A 149 3.43 1.54 -10.75
N MET A 150 2.50 2.49 -10.72
CA MET A 150 1.09 2.23 -10.41
C MET A 150 0.44 1.26 -11.40
N ILE A 151 0.66 1.45 -12.70
CA ILE A 151 0.14 0.56 -13.74
C ILE A 151 0.71 -0.85 -13.53
N ILE A 152 2.01 -0.98 -13.29
CA ILE A 152 2.64 -2.27 -12.98
C ILE A 152 2.02 -2.88 -11.72
N LEU A 153 1.84 -2.12 -10.64
CA LEU A 153 1.21 -2.59 -9.41
C LEU A 153 -0.22 -3.10 -9.65
N ILE A 154 -1.04 -2.34 -10.38
CA ILE A 154 -2.42 -2.72 -10.73
C ILE A 154 -2.40 -3.99 -11.58
N LEU A 155 -1.52 -4.07 -12.57
CA LEU A 155 -1.38 -5.28 -13.39
C LEU A 155 -0.93 -6.48 -12.55
N LEU A 156 0.04 -6.32 -11.65
CA LEU A 156 0.51 -7.44 -10.80
C LEU A 156 -0.56 -7.89 -9.79
N CYS A 157 -1.32 -6.95 -9.22
CA CYS A 157 -2.32 -7.21 -8.18
C CYS A 157 -3.66 -7.68 -8.75
N VAL A 158 -4.11 -7.13 -9.88
CA VAL A 158 -5.48 -7.34 -10.39
C VAL A 158 -5.52 -8.33 -11.56
N GLN A 159 -4.46 -8.48 -12.36
CA GLN A 159 -4.49 -9.29 -13.59
C GLN A 159 -4.87 -10.76 -13.32
N PRO A 160 -6.08 -11.21 -13.71
CA PRO A 160 -6.48 -12.60 -13.51
C PRO A 160 -6.09 -13.49 -14.69
N VAL A 161 -5.53 -12.95 -15.77
CA VAL A 161 -5.33 -13.70 -17.03
C VAL A 161 -4.04 -14.51 -17.03
N VAL A 162 -2.93 -13.94 -16.53
CA VAL A 162 -1.62 -14.59 -16.60
C VAL A 162 -1.32 -15.35 -15.30
N ASN A 163 -0.80 -16.58 -15.41
CA ASN A 163 -0.40 -17.41 -14.27
C ASN A 163 0.95 -16.98 -13.66
N ILE A 164 1.10 -15.68 -13.42
CA ILE A 164 2.23 -15.04 -12.74
C ILE A 164 1.83 -14.77 -11.29
N LEU A 165 2.78 -14.78 -10.34
CA LEU A 165 2.61 -14.38 -8.93
C LEU A 165 1.40 -15.01 -8.19
N GLN A 166 1.20 -16.32 -8.31
CA GLN A 166 0.16 -17.06 -7.57
C GLN A 166 -1.27 -16.59 -7.87
N ARG A 167 -1.69 -16.72 -9.13
CA ARG A 167 -3.04 -16.39 -9.61
C ARG A 167 -4.15 -16.95 -8.71
N ALA A 168 -4.05 -18.22 -8.29
CA ALA A 168 -5.05 -18.86 -7.44
C ALA A 168 -5.27 -18.09 -6.14
N ALA A 169 -4.19 -17.67 -5.45
CA ALA A 169 -4.29 -16.87 -4.23
C ALA A 169 -4.96 -15.52 -4.46
N ARG A 170 -4.67 -14.86 -5.60
CA ARG A 170 -5.32 -13.59 -5.94
C ARG A 170 -6.82 -13.76 -6.19
N MET A 171 -7.22 -14.81 -6.91
CA MET A 171 -8.65 -15.09 -7.14
C MET A 171 -9.38 -15.41 -5.84
N GLU A 172 -8.75 -16.13 -4.91
CA GLU A 172 -9.31 -16.36 -3.58
C GLU A 172 -9.42 -15.06 -2.77
N LEU A 173 -8.43 -14.18 -2.83
CA LEU A 173 -8.50 -12.86 -2.20
C LEU A 173 -9.64 -12.01 -2.76
N MET A 174 -9.85 -12.01 -4.09
CA MET A 174 -10.96 -11.30 -4.72
C MET A 174 -12.32 -11.83 -4.26
N LYS A 175 -12.48 -13.16 -4.12
CA LYS A 175 -13.68 -13.76 -3.53
C LYS A 175 -13.89 -13.32 -2.08
N VAL A 176 -12.82 -13.24 -1.28
CA VAL A 176 -12.89 -12.76 0.10
C VAL A 176 -13.32 -11.29 0.15
N ILE A 177 -12.70 -10.42 -0.65
CA ILE A 177 -13.08 -9.01 -0.74
C ILE A 177 -14.56 -8.86 -1.12
N PHE A 178 -15.02 -9.63 -2.12
CA PHE A 178 -16.43 -9.64 -2.50
C PHE A 178 -17.34 -10.02 -1.32
N MET A 179 -17.01 -11.10 -0.59
CA MET A 179 -17.77 -11.53 0.59
C MET A 179 -17.75 -10.51 1.75
N ILE A 180 -16.66 -9.77 1.91
CA ILE A 180 -16.57 -8.66 2.88
C ILE A 180 -17.55 -7.54 2.49
N VAL A 181 -17.55 -7.13 1.21
CA VAL A 181 -18.44 -6.08 0.71
C VAL A 181 -19.91 -6.47 0.85
N ILE A 182 -20.27 -7.71 0.54
CA ILE A 182 -21.65 -8.20 0.67
C ILE A 182 -21.99 -8.70 2.08
N SER A 183 -21.10 -8.55 3.06
CA SER A 183 -21.29 -9.07 4.43
C SER A 183 -22.60 -8.68 5.14
N PRO A 184 -23.31 -7.58 4.82
CA PRO A 184 -24.66 -7.36 5.34
C PRO A 184 -25.64 -8.49 4.97
N PHE A 185 -25.43 -9.16 3.83
CA PHE A 185 -26.33 -10.16 3.26
C PHE A 185 -25.68 -11.55 3.10
N GLY A 186 -24.36 -11.62 2.91
CA GLY A 186 -23.59 -12.84 2.63
C GLY A 186 -23.25 -13.69 3.85
N THR A 187 -22.69 -14.87 3.64
CA THR A 187 -22.13 -15.69 4.73
C THR A 187 -20.82 -15.10 5.21
N VAL A 188 -20.57 -15.10 6.54
CA VAL A 188 -19.35 -14.53 7.13
C VAL A 188 -18.48 -15.67 7.63
N ARG A 189 -17.50 -16.08 6.83
CA ARG A 189 -16.52 -17.11 7.22
C ARG A 189 -15.41 -16.50 8.06
N PHE A 190 -14.61 -17.35 8.69
CA PHE A 190 -13.46 -16.89 9.46
C PHE A 190 -12.48 -16.07 8.61
N ARG A 191 -12.15 -16.53 7.40
CA ARG A 191 -11.25 -15.80 6.49
C ARG A 191 -11.78 -14.40 6.16
N ASP A 192 -13.09 -14.25 5.92
CA ASP A 192 -13.69 -12.97 5.55
C ASP A 192 -13.63 -12.00 6.73
N PHE A 193 -13.84 -12.52 7.95
CA PHE A 193 -13.73 -11.76 9.19
C PHE A 193 -12.27 -11.32 9.48
N PHE A 194 -11.30 -12.20 9.21
CA PHE A 194 -9.87 -11.91 9.38
C PHE A 194 -9.38 -10.85 8.39
N PHE A 195 -9.65 -11.02 7.09
CA PHE A 195 -9.17 -10.08 6.07
C PHE A 195 -9.85 -8.71 6.20
N ALA A 196 -11.12 -8.65 6.61
CA ALA A 196 -11.75 -7.37 6.90
C ALA A 196 -11.04 -6.64 8.05
N ASP A 197 -10.52 -7.36 9.04
CA ASP A 197 -9.76 -6.77 10.15
C ASP A 197 -8.45 -6.16 9.65
N VAL A 198 -7.75 -6.87 8.76
CA VAL A 198 -6.57 -6.35 8.06
C VAL A 198 -6.90 -5.05 7.31
N LEU A 199 -8.04 -5.00 6.59
CA LEU A 199 -8.47 -3.79 5.87
C LEU A 199 -8.67 -2.58 6.80
N THR A 200 -9.09 -2.78 8.05
CA THR A 200 -9.20 -1.66 9.01
C THR A 200 -7.87 -1.02 9.37
N SER A 201 -6.76 -1.73 9.18
CA SER A 201 -5.41 -1.22 9.38
C SER A 201 -4.82 -0.58 8.12
N MET A 202 -5.51 -0.68 6.98
CA MET A 202 -5.06 -0.15 5.68
C MET A 202 -5.68 1.21 5.33
N GLY A 203 -6.29 1.90 6.30
CA GLY A 203 -7.01 3.16 6.04
C GLY A 203 -6.15 4.26 5.42
N GLN A 204 -4.91 4.45 5.90
CA GLN A 204 -4.01 5.45 5.30
C GLN A 204 -3.56 5.04 3.89
N THR A 205 -3.20 3.77 3.70
CA THR A 205 -2.85 3.24 2.38
C THR A 205 -3.99 3.37 1.38
N ALA A 206 -5.25 3.25 1.83
CA ALA A 206 -6.42 3.50 1.00
C ALA A 206 -6.52 4.97 0.58
N LYS A 207 -6.28 5.92 1.50
CA LYS A 207 -6.23 7.36 1.15
C LYS A 207 -5.11 7.70 0.18
N ASP A 208 -3.96 7.06 0.32
CA ASP A 208 -2.80 7.25 -0.57
C ASP A 208 -3.14 6.92 -2.02
N PHE A 209 -4.01 5.93 -2.29
CA PHE A 209 -4.49 5.68 -3.65
C PHE A 209 -5.24 6.87 -4.25
N GLY A 210 -6.02 7.60 -3.44
CA GLY A 210 -6.73 8.81 -3.90
C GLY A 210 -5.77 9.94 -4.25
N ILE A 211 -4.75 10.17 -3.41
CA ILE A 211 -3.70 11.18 -3.65
C ILE A 211 -2.99 10.88 -4.97
N ILE A 212 -2.53 9.64 -5.13
CA ILE A 212 -1.81 9.25 -6.34
C ILE A 212 -2.71 9.29 -7.58
N PHE A 213 -3.95 8.82 -7.48
CA PHE A 213 -4.90 8.86 -8.59
C PHE A 213 -5.17 10.29 -9.06
N GLN A 214 -5.40 11.22 -8.13
CA GLN A 214 -5.59 12.63 -8.46
C GLN A 214 -4.36 13.19 -9.18
N HIS A 215 -3.16 12.94 -8.65
CA HIS A 215 -1.92 13.43 -9.24
C HIS A 215 -1.72 12.93 -10.69
N ILE A 216 -2.04 11.66 -10.98
CA ILE A 216 -1.86 11.08 -12.33
C ILE A 216 -2.94 11.53 -13.32
N THR A 217 -4.19 11.75 -12.87
CA THR A 217 -5.34 11.87 -13.78
C THR A 217 -5.86 13.28 -13.98
N VAL A 218 -5.51 14.22 -13.10
CA VAL A 218 -6.04 15.56 -13.12
C VAL A 218 -4.99 16.52 -13.70
N PRO A 219 -5.24 17.15 -14.86
CA PRO A 219 -4.36 18.19 -15.38
C PRO A 219 -4.32 19.40 -14.43
N SER A 220 -3.17 20.04 -14.31
CA SER A 220 -2.97 21.27 -13.51
C SER A 220 -3.92 22.42 -13.90
N SER A 221 -4.54 22.37 -15.08
CA SER A 221 -5.49 23.36 -15.59
C SER A 221 -6.92 23.23 -15.08
N TRP A 222 -7.26 22.19 -14.32
CA TRP A 222 -8.59 22.01 -13.71
C TRP A 222 -8.63 22.67 -12.33
N THR A 223 -9.66 23.48 -12.07
CA THR A 223 -9.80 24.31 -10.85
C THR A 223 -9.52 23.54 -9.56
N GLU A 224 -8.55 24.00 -8.76
CA GLU A 224 -8.09 23.36 -7.52
C GLU A 224 -9.23 22.98 -6.55
N ASP A 225 -10.23 23.86 -6.42
CA ASP A 225 -11.37 23.70 -5.51
C ASP A 225 -12.18 22.41 -5.76
N THR A 226 -12.41 22.07 -7.04
CA THR A 226 -13.18 20.86 -7.40
C THR A 226 -12.42 19.57 -7.08
N ASN A 227 -11.10 19.55 -7.29
CA ASN A 227 -10.26 18.39 -7.05
C ASN A 227 -10.12 18.09 -5.55
N LEU A 228 -9.91 19.15 -4.75
CA LEU A 228 -9.86 19.07 -3.29
C LEU A 228 -11.16 18.49 -2.72
N SER A 229 -12.32 18.85 -3.29
CA SER A 229 -13.62 18.32 -2.89
C SER A 229 -13.78 16.82 -3.18
N HIS A 230 -13.37 16.36 -4.37
CA HIS A 230 -13.43 14.94 -4.74
C HIS A 230 -12.51 14.07 -3.87
N LEU A 231 -11.26 14.51 -3.64
CA LEU A 231 -10.33 13.78 -2.78
C LEU A 231 -10.79 13.78 -1.31
N LYS A 232 -11.34 14.89 -0.80
CA LYS A 232 -11.94 14.95 0.55
C LYS A 232 -13.06 13.92 0.68
N THR A 233 -13.97 13.86 -0.31
CA THR A 233 -15.06 12.88 -0.34
C THR A 233 -14.53 11.45 -0.38
N TYR A 234 -13.56 11.16 -1.25
CA TYR A 234 -12.90 9.85 -1.32
C TYR A 234 -12.29 9.44 0.03
N ASN A 235 -11.55 10.36 0.67
CA ASN A 235 -10.89 10.12 1.95
C ASN A 235 -11.87 9.76 3.06
N TYR A 236 -13.07 10.36 3.07
CA TYR A 236 -14.14 9.98 4.00
C TYR A 236 -14.68 8.58 3.71
N VAL A 237 -14.97 8.28 2.44
CA VAL A 237 -15.50 6.97 2.04
C VAL A 237 -14.54 5.85 2.44
N VAL A 238 -13.25 5.96 2.09
CA VAL A 238 -12.26 4.90 2.38
C VAL A 238 -11.92 4.80 3.87
N ALA A 239 -12.09 5.88 4.65
CA ALA A 239 -11.94 5.83 6.10
C ALA A 239 -13.10 5.10 6.79
N ILE A 240 -14.31 5.17 6.22
CA ILE A 240 -15.53 4.59 6.82
C ILE A 240 -15.73 3.13 6.43
N LEU A 241 -15.53 2.79 5.15
CA LEU A 241 -15.91 1.49 4.57
C LEU A 241 -15.36 0.26 5.32
N PRO A 242 -14.07 0.20 5.69
CA PRO A 242 -13.54 -0.96 6.40
C PRO A 242 -14.26 -1.23 7.73
N PHE A 243 -14.52 -0.18 8.50
CA PHE A 243 -15.23 -0.30 9.78
C PHE A 243 -16.71 -0.61 9.59
N TRP A 244 -17.33 -0.10 8.52
CA TRP A 244 -18.71 -0.42 8.15
C TRP A 244 -18.89 -1.91 7.84
N TRP A 245 -17.99 -2.50 7.06
CA TRP A 245 -18.03 -3.93 6.79
C TRP A 245 -17.80 -4.76 8.06
N ARG A 246 -16.87 -4.36 8.93
CA ARG A 246 -16.65 -5.04 10.22
C ARG A 246 -17.87 -4.98 11.12
N PHE A 247 -18.54 -3.84 11.18
CA PHE A 247 -19.79 -3.68 11.92
C PHE A 247 -20.82 -4.73 11.48
N TRP A 248 -21.12 -4.81 10.18
CA TRP A 248 -22.10 -5.76 9.64
C TRP A 248 -21.70 -7.22 9.83
N GLN A 249 -20.43 -7.56 9.63
CA GLN A 249 -19.92 -8.89 9.92
C GLN A 249 -20.14 -9.30 11.38
N CYS A 250 -19.87 -8.38 12.32
CA CYS A 250 -20.03 -8.64 13.75
C CYS A 250 -21.52 -8.78 14.14
N ILE A 251 -22.39 -7.91 13.63
CA ILE A 251 -23.85 -8.01 13.84
C ILE A 251 -24.35 -9.39 13.38
N ARG A 252 -24.02 -9.77 12.15
CA ARG A 252 -24.49 -11.05 11.57
C ARG A 252 -23.95 -12.25 12.32
N LYS A 253 -22.67 -12.23 12.69
CA LYS A 253 -22.07 -13.30 13.50
C LYS A 253 -22.70 -13.37 14.90
N GLY A 254 -23.06 -12.24 15.50
CA GLY A 254 -23.78 -12.18 16.78
C GLY A 254 -25.13 -12.88 16.70
N TYR A 255 -25.95 -12.56 15.69
CA TYR A 255 -27.23 -13.21 15.47
C TYR A 255 -27.12 -14.71 15.22
N LEU A 256 -26.18 -15.15 14.38
CA LEU A 256 -26.04 -16.56 14.00
C LEU A 256 -25.42 -17.43 15.11
N SER A 257 -24.45 -16.89 15.86
CA SER A 257 -23.76 -17.66 16.91
C SER A 257 -24.40 -17.53 18.29
N GLY A 258 -25.33 -16.58 18.49
CA GLY A 258 -25.87 -16.24 19.80
C GLY A 258 -24.84 -15.61 20.77
N ASN A 259 -23.63 -15.30 20.30
CA ASN A 259 -22.56 -14.76 21.14
C ASN A 259 -22.65 -13.23 21.23
N ASN A 260 -23.08 -12.74 22.40
CA ASN A 260 -23.25 -11.31 22.67
C ASN A 260 -21.96 -10.48 22.53
N MET A 261 -20.76 -11.09 22.66
CA MET A 261 -19.49 -10.38 22.44
C MET A 261 -19.36 -9.84 21.02
N GLN A 262 -20.05 -10.44 20.04
CA GLN A 262 -20.02 -9.93 18.67
C GLN A 262 -20.77 -8.60 18.54
N PHE A 263 -21.84 -8.37 19.32
CA PHE A 263 -22.52 -7.07 19.35
C PHE A 263 -21.65 -5.99 20.01
N VAL A 264 -20.86 -6.35 21.02
CA VAL A 264 -19.85 -5.44 21.61
C VAL A 264 -18.78 -5.07 20.56
N ASN A 265 -18.32 -6.05 19.78
CA ASN A 265 -17.40 -5.78 18.67
C ASN A 265 -18.04 -4.87 17.60
N ALA A 266 -19.32 -5.08 17.28
CA ALA A 266 -20.03 -4.20 16.37
C ALA A 266 -20.06 -2.75 16.89
N ALA A 267 -20.39 -2.56 18.18
CA ALA A 267 -20.36 -1.24 18.83
C ALA A 267 -18.97 -0.59 18.78
N LYS A 268 -17.89 -1.38 18.97
CA LYS A 268 -16.51 -0.91 18.81
C LYS A 268 -16.19 -0.45 17.38
N TYR A 269 -16.73 -1.09 16.36
CA TYR A 269 -16.45 -0.71 14.97
C TYR A 269 -17.26 0.51 14.53
N ILE A 270 -18.54 0.62 14.92
CA ILE A 270 -19.34 1.82 14.60
C ILE A 270 -18.78 3.06 15.31
N SER A 271 -18.24 2.93 16.54
CA SER A 271 -17.66 4.08 17.25
C SER A 271 -16.44 4.69 16.54
N LYS A 272 -15.72 3.92 15.72
CA LYS A 272 -14.62 4.42 14.89
C LYS A 272 -15.09 5.25 13.68
N ILE A 273 -16.34 5.09 13.26
CA ILE A 273 -16.93 5.83 12.14
C ILE A 273 -17.38 7.23 12.58
N ILE A 274 -17.91 7.34 13.80
CA ILE A 274 -18.54 8.57 14.32
C ILE A 274 -17.65 9.82 14.18
N PRO A 275 -16.36 9.82 14.59
CA PRO A 275 -15.52 11.01 14.48
C PRO A 275 -15.37 11.49 13.03
N THR A 276 -15.29 10.57 12.07
CA THR A 276 -15.15 10.92 10.65
C THR A 276 -16.42 11.60 10.16
N VAL A 277 -17.59 11.10 10.52
CA VAL A 277 -18.90 11.67 10.12
C VAL A 277 -19.12 13.06 10.72
N LEU A 278 -18.70 13.30 11.96
CA LEU A 278 -18.85 14.60 12.63
C LEU A 278 -18.02 15.71 11.98
N VAL A 279 -16.94 15.36 11.27
CA VAL A 279 -16.06 16.30 10.55
C VAL A 279 -16.52 16.52 9.10
N ILE A 280 -17.54 15.78 8.63
CA ILE A 280 -18.23 16.07 7.37
C ILE A 280 -19.16 17.27 7.60
N GLN A 281 -18.57 18.46 7.59
CA GLN A 281 -19.20 19.77 7.43
C GLN A 281 -18.60 20.44 6.20
#